data_AF-A0A8C3DXP0-F1
#
_entry.id   AF-A0A8C3DXP0-F1
#
_cell.length_a   1.000
_cell.length_b   1.000
_cell.length_c   1.000
_cell.angle_alpha   90.00
_cell.angle_beta   90.00
_cell.angle_gamma   90.00
#
_symmetry.space_group_name_H-M   'P 1'
#
loop_
_entity.id
_entity.type
_entity.pdbx_description
1 polymer ?
#
loop_
_entity_poly.entity_id
_entity_poly.type
_entity_poly.pdbx_seq_one_letter_code
_entity_poly.pdbx_strand_id
1 'polypeptide(L)'
;MALAEEALRRQLGKYKFRDLTIEELKNVSKTYPNFTFSMNTYTFKDGSQKDLLNFSGTVPVKYGNSYNIPIHLWILDSHPFAPPICFLKPTANMGISVGKHVDARGRIYLPYLQNWSHPKSTLIGLIKEMIAKFEEELPLYSLSSSDAARQSELLSYIAKITEGETDMKSRSKIGGKNEGCFNKITVVGAGDLGIACVLAVAAKDVADKVVLLDLSEGAAKGGTMDLEIFAVPNVEISKDFSSSADSKVVVLTVNSLGNAQTYLDVIQSNVDLFRGIIPAVSHYSQNAVLLVASHPGMLVLCIMFCPSPGFFFALF
;
A
#
# COMPACT_ATOMS: atom_id res chain seq x y z
N MET A 1 29.73 -29.30 -3.80
CA MET A 1 28.82 -29.65 -2.70
C MET A 1 29.48 -29.58 -1.32
N ALA A 2 30.65 -30.18 -1.07
CA ALA A 2 31.31 -30.14 0.26
C ALA A 2 31.69 -28.73 0.76
N LEU A 3 32.22 -27.87 -0.11
CA LEU A 3 32.61 -26.48 0.24
C LEU A 3 31.41 -25.60 0.64
N ALA A 4 30.23 -25.83 0.04
CA ALA A 4 29.00 -25.11 0.39
C ALA A 4 28.44 -25.58 1.73
N GLU A 5 28.64 -26.86 2.08
CA GLU A 5 28.20 -27.42 3.37
C GLU A 5 29.05 -26.91 4.53
N GLU A 6 30.38 -26.86 4.38
CA GLU A 6 31.25 -26.28 5.41
C GLU A 6 30.98 -24.78 5.61
N ALA A 7 30.70 -24.05 4.53
CA ALA A 7 30.25 -22.67 4.61
C ALA A 7 28.91 -22.54 5.35
N LEU A 8 27.91 -23.39 5.04
CA LEU A 8 26.61 -23.40 5.75
C LEU A 8 26.79 -23.74 7.23
N ARG A 9 27.65 -24.72 7.57
CA ARG A 9 27.95 -25.11 8.95
C ARG A 9 28.60 -23.99 9.74
N ARG A 10 29.45 -23.18 9.11
CA ARG A 10 30.04 -21.97 9.71
C ARG A 10 29.00 -20.87 9.90
N GLN A 11 28.16 -20.62 8.90
CA GLN A 11 27.13 -19.58 8.94
C GLN A 11 26.02 -19.89 9.96
N LEU A 12 25.65 -21.16 10.10
CA LEU A 12 24.62 -21.65 11.04
C LEU A 12 25.18 -21.95 12.44
N GLY A 13 26.36 -21.45 12.79
CA GLY A 13 26.97 -21.69 14.11
C GLY A 13 26.11 -21.22 15.30
N LYS A 14 25.21 -20.26 15.07
CA LYS A 14 24.29 -19.72 16.09
C LYS A 14 22.95 -20.49 16.19
N TYR A 15 22.68 -21.47 15.31
CA TYR A 15 21.39 -22.17 15.25
C TYR A 15 21.34 -23.33 16.24
N LYS A 16 20.22 -23.47 16.96
CA LYS A 16 20.05 -24.50 17.99
C LYS A 16 20.03 -25.91 17.40
N PHE A 17 19.41 -26.07 16.22
CA PHE A 17 19.25 -27.36 15.54
C PHE A 17 19.93 -27.33 14.16
N ARG A 18 21.23 -27.08 14.17
CA ARG A 18 22.04 -26.86 12.96
C ARG A 18 21.96 -28.01 11.98
N ASP A 19 22.14 -29.25 12.43
CA ASP A 19 22.27 -30.40 11.53
C ASP A 19 20.94 -30.69 10.80
N LEU A 20 19.81 -30.58 11.50
CA LEU A 20 18.47 -30.69 10.93
C LEU A 20 18.20 -29.59 9.89
N THR A 21 18.58 -28.35 10.22
CA THR A 21 18.44 -27.20 9.32
C THR A 21 19.26 -27.39 8.04
N ILE A 22 20.51 -27.88 8.15
CA ILE A 22 21.38 -28.13 6.99
C ILE A 22 20.80 -29.23 6.11
N GLU A 23 20.30 -30.31 6.70
CA GLU A 23 19.71 -31.41 5.95
C GLU A 23 18.48 -30.95 5.15
N GLU A 24 17.61 -30.16 5.78
CA GLU A 24 16.44 -29.61 5.11
C GLU A 24 16.83 -28.66 3.97
N LEU A 25 17.77 -27.74 4.21
CA LEU A 25 18.25 -26.82 3.18
C LEU A 25 18.93 -27.54 2.01
N LYS A 26 19.66 -28.63 2.26
CA LYS A 26 20.22 -29.49 1.20
C LYS A 26 19.12 -30.10 0.36
N ASN A 27 18.06 -30.59 0.98
CA ASN A 27 16.93 -31.18 0.27
C ASN A 27 16.23 -30.12 -0.60
N VAL A 28 15.99 -28.92 -0.05
CA VAL A 28 15.41 -27.82 -0.83
C VAL A 28 16.34 -27.42 -1.98
N SER A 29 17.66 -27.30 -1.76
CA SER A 29 18.64 -26.95 -2.80
C SER A 29 18.66 -27.95 -3.97
N LYS A 30 18.44 -29.24 -3.67
CA LYS A 30 18.36 -30.30 -4.69
C LYS A 30 17.08 -30.22 -5.50
N THR A 31 15.96 -29.89 -4.86
CA THR A 31 14.65 -29.80 -5.52
C THR A 31 14.47 -28.48 -6.27
N TYR A 32 14.97 -27.37 -5.73
CA TYR A 32 14.82 -26.02 -6.26
C TYR A 32 16.20 -25.34 -6.39
N PRO A 33 16.94 -25.59 -7.50
CA PRO A 33 18.32 -25.10 -7.68
C PRO A 33 18.41 -23.59 -7.91
N ASN A 34 17.28 -22.94 -8.20
CA ASN A 34 17.15 -21.49 -8.42
C ASN A 34 17.11 -20.68 -7.10
N PHE A 35 17.15 -21.35 -5.95
CA PHE A 35 17.26 -20.67 -4.67
C PHE A 35 18.71 -20.55 -4.21
N THR A 36 18.98 -19.46 -3.51
CA THR A 36 20.28 -19.10 -2.96
C THR A 36 20.14 -18.80 -1.47
N PHE A 37 21.22 -19.09 -0.73
CA PHE A 37 21.30 -18.87 0.70
C PHE A 37 22.24 -17.70 0.96
N SER A 38 21.84 -16.81 1.87
CA SER A 38 22.66 -15.69 2.29
C SER A 38 22.43 -15.41 3.78
N MET A 39 23.45 -14.93 4.47
CA MET A 39 23.30 -14.49 5.86
C MET A 39 23.02 -12.99 5.84
N ASN A 40 21.89 -12.59 6.40
CA ASN A 40 21.49 -11.19 6.44
C ASN A 40 20.95 -10.82 7.82
N THR A 41 21.04 -9.55 8.15
CA THR A 41 20.46 -9.02 9.39
C THR A 41 18.96 -8.76 9.17
N TYR A 42 18.14 -9.44 9.95
CA TYR A 42 16.69 -9.24 9.99
C TYR A 42 16.33 -8.33 11.16
N THR A 43 15.51 -7.31 10.90
CA THR A 43 14.98 -6.40 11.92
C THR A 43 13.57 -6.82 12.30
N PHE A 44 13.37 -7.19 13.55
CA PHE A 44 12.07 -7.56 14.11
C PHE A 44 11.20 -6.33 14.38
N LYS A 45 9.91 -6.56 14.64
CA LYS A 45 8.93 -5.49 14.90
C LYS A 45 9.24 -4.68 16.17
N ASP A 46 9.97 -5.26 17.11
CA ASP A 46 10.42 -4.61 18.36
C ASP A 46 11.70 -3.79 18.18
N GLY A 47 12.23 -3.70 16.95
CA GLY A 47 13.49 -3.03 16.64
C GLY A 47 14.73 -3.87 16.90
N SER A 48 14.60 -5.08 17.45
CA SER A 48 15.73 -5.98 17.63
C SER A 48 16.25 -6.47 16.27
N GLN A 49 17.56 -6.65 16.16
CA GLN A 49 18.21 -7.11 14.95
C GLN A 49 18.90 -8.45 15.20
N LYS A 50 18.80 -9.36 14.24
CA LYS A 50 19.44 -10.67 14.32
C LYS A 50 19.91 -11.14 12.96
N ASP A 51 21.13 -11.65 12.91
CA ASP A 51 21.61 -12.32 11.71
C ASP A 51 20.88 -13.65 11.58
N LEU A 52 20.13 -13.78 10.49
CA LEU A 52 19.37 -14.97 10.15
C LEU A 52 19.72 -15.42 8.74
N LEU A 53 19.57 -16.72 8.50
CA LEU A 53 19.69 -17.29 7.19
C LEU A 53 18.48 -16.84 6.35
N ASN A 54 18.78 -16.15 5.26
CA ASN A 54 17.85 -15.72 4.25
C ASN A 54 17.96 -16.65 3.04
N PHE A 55 16.87 -17.34 2.76
CA PHE A 55 16.73 -18.23 1.63
C PHE A 55 15.88 -17.55 0.55
N SER A 56 16.51 -17.13 -0.54
CA SER A 56 15.86 -16.32 -1.58
C SER A 56 15.93 -16.99 -2.94
N GLY A 57 14.84 -16.90 -3.69
CA GLY A 57 14.73 -17.52 -5.01
C GLY A 57 13.40 -17.20 -5.66
N THR A 58 13.06 -17.96 -6.71
CA THR A 58 11.78 -17.81 -7.41
C THR A 58 10.96 -19.08 -7.30
N VAL A 59 9.64 -18.96 -7.19
CA VAL A 59 8.72 -20.10 -7.28
C VAL A 59 7.98 -20.05 -8.61
N PRO A 60 8.01 -21.14 -9.40
CA PRO A 60 7.23 -21.22 -10.63
C PRO A 60 5.76 -21.43 -10.29
N VAL A 61 4.89 -20.55 -10.79
CA VAL A 61 3.44 -20.55 -10.55
C VAL A 61 2.74 -20.51 -11.90
N LYS A 62 1.77 -21.39 -12.12
CA LYS A 62 0.96 -21.40 -13.35
C LYS A 62 -0.38 -20.72 -13.12
N TYR A 63 -0.55 -19.54 -13.69
CA TYR A 63 -1.81 -18.79 -13.65
C TYR A 63 -2.17 -18.34 -15.07
N GLY A 64 -2.73 -19.27 -15.86
CA GLY A 64 -2.83 -19.13 -17.32
C GLY A 64 -1.46 -19.27 -18.02
N ASN A 65 -0.53 -18.34 -17.74
CA ASN A 65 0.88 -18.39 -18.12
C ASN A 65 1.76 -18.84 -16.94
N SER A 66 3.00 -19.24 -17.23
CA SER A 66 3.99 -19.59 -16.19
C SER A 66 4.74 -18.34 -15.72
N TYR A 67 4.64 -18.03 -14.44
CA TYR A 67 5.30 -16.89 -13.80
C TYR A 67 6.33 -17.38 -12.78
N ASN A 68 7.41 -16.62 -12.60
CA ASN A 68 8.44 -16.89 -11.58
C ASN A 68 8.33 -15.85 -10.48
N ILE A 69 7.72 -16.22 -9.36
CA ILE A 69 7.44 -15.29 -8.27
C ILE A 69 8.64 -15.23 -7.33
N PRO A 70 9.31 -14.07 -7.18
CA PRO A 70 10.44 -13.91 -6.27
C PRO A 70 10.00 -13.92 -4.81
N ILE A 71 10.56 -14.84 -4.03
CA ILE A 71 10.29 -14.98 -2.60
C ILE A 71 11.58 -15.01 -1.79
N HIS A 72 11.48 -14.63 -0.52
CA HIS A 72 12.52 -14.91 0.45
C HIS A 72 11.95 -15.47 1.76
N LEU A 73 12.68 -16.42 2.35
CA LEU A 73 12.32 -17.12 3.57
C LEU A 73 13.42 -16.88 4.60
N TRP A 74 13.07 -16.25 5.70
CA TRP A 74 13.96 -16.04 6.83
C TRP A 74 13.81 -17.23 7.78
N ILE A 75 14.88 -18.01 7.90
CA ILE A 75 14.91 -19.20 8.75
C ILE A 75 15.31 -18.77 10.16
N LEU A 76 14.48 -19.03 11.17
CA LEU A 76 14.79 -18.69 12.57
C LEU A 76 15.83 -19.65 13.17
N ASP A 77 16.54 -19.23 14.21
CA ASP A 77 17.54 -20.04 14.93
C ASP A 77 16.95 -21.26 15.66
N SER A 78 15.64 -21.28 15.84
CA SER A 78 14.84 -22.37 16.39
C SER A 78 14.26 -23.32 15.34
N HIS A 79 14.50 -23.08 14.05
CA HIS A 79 14.14 -24.01 12.97
C HIS A 79 14.78 -25.39 13.21
N PRO A 80 14.11 -26.52 12.90
CA PRO A 80 12.82 -26.64 12.21
C PRO A 80 11.57 -26.56 13.11
N PHE A 81 11.71 -26.30 14.41
CA PHE A 81 10.57 -26.25 15.34
C PHE A 81 9.78 -24.95 15.26
N ALA A 82 10.38 -23.89 14.72
CA ALA A 82 9.68 -22.65 14.39
C ALA A 82 9.53 -22.48 12.87
N PRO A 83 8.38 -21.94 12.41
CA PRO A 83 8.17 -21.66 11.00
C PRO A 83 9.09 -20.54 10.51
N PRO A 84 9.48 -20.56 9.22
CA PRO A 84 10.20 -19.45 8.62
C PRO A 84 9.30 -18.21 8.45
N ILE A 85 9.92 -17.02 8.42
CA ILE A 85 9.21 -15.78 8.08
C ILE A 85 9.33 -15.55 6.58
N CYS A 86 8.21 -15.45 5.89
CA CYS A 86 8.15 -15.48 4.44
C CYS A 86 7.71 -14.12 3.88
N PHE A 87 8.40 -13.62 2.86
CA PHE A 87 7.92 -12.45 2.11
C PHE A 87 8.16 -12.60 0.60
N LEU A 88 7.39 -11.85 -0.16
CA LEU A 88 7.60 -11.57 -1.57
C LEU A 88 8.70 -10.52 -1.73
N LYS A 89 9.49 -10.66 -2.79
CA LYS A 89 10.51 -9.68 -3.18
C LYS A 89 10.20 -9.16 -4.58
N PRO A 90 9.18 -8.30 -4.75
CA PRO A 90 8.82 -7.77 -6.07
C PRO A 90 10.03 -7.10 -6.74
N THR A 91 10.14 -7.27 -8.05
CA THR A 91 11.08 -6.49 -8.86
C THR A 91 10.52 -5.08 -9.12
N ALA A 92 11.33 -4.16 -9.66
CA ALA A 92 10.90 -2.77 -9.91
C ALA A 92 9.62 -2.66 -10.77
N ASN A 93 9.36 -3.65 -11.61
CA ASN A 93 8.20 -3.71 -12.50
C ASN A 93 7.06 -4.57 -11.93
N MET A 94 7.08 -4.89 -10.64
CA MET A 94 6.06 -5.70 -9.97
C MET A 94 5.45 -4.94 -8.80
N GLY A 95 4.12 -4.99 -8.71
CA GLY A 95 3.37 -4.56 -7.53
C GLY A 95 2.93 -5.76 -6.71
N ILE A 96 2.75 -5.56 -5.40
CA ILE A 96 2.19 -6.58 -4.50
C ILE A 96 0.67 -6.50 -4.55
N SER A 97 0.03 -7.64 -4.86
CA SER A 97 -1.41 -7.79 -4.73
C SER A 97 -1.72 -8.16 -3.28
N VAL A 98 -2.30 -7.22 -2.53
CA VAL A 98 -2.72 -7.48 -1.15
C VAL A 98 -3.96 -8.36 -1.19
N GLY A 99 -3.90 -9.49 -0.49
CA GLY A 99 -4.94 -10.50 -0.55
C GLY A 99 -5.06 -11.26 0.76
N LYS A 100 -5.72 -12.42 0.72
CA LYS A 100 -5.94 -13.24 1.92
C LYS A 100 -4.65 -13.76 2.53
N HIS A 101 -3.63 -13.96 1.70
CA HIS A 101 -2.38 -14.61 2.07
C HIS A 101 -1.18 -13.66 2.08
N VAL A 102 -1.35 -12.39 1.72
CA VAL A 102 -0.23 -11.45 1.53
C VAL A 102 -0.62 -10.06 2.03
N ASP A 103 0.21 -9.46 2.88
CA ASP A 103 0.03 -8.07 3.32
C ASP A 103 0.69 -7.04 2.38
N ALA A 104 0.41 -5.75 2.61
CA ALA A 104 0.99 -4.64 1.84
C ALA A 104 2.53 -4.56 1.87
N ARG A 105 3.18 -5.22 2.85
CA ARG A 105 4.64 -5.30 2.93
C ARG A 105 5.19 -6.53 2.20
N GLY A 106 4.32 -7.34 1.60
CA GLY A 106 4.66 -8.57 0.90
C GLY A 106 4.84 -9.76 1.84
N ARG A 107 4.50 -9.65 3.13
CA ARG A 107 4.62 -10.77 4.06
C ARG A 107 3.55 -11.80 3.77
N ILE A 108 3.95 -13.06 3.75
CA ILE A 108 3.08 -14.19 3.39
C ILE A 108 2.52 -14.83 4.66
N TYR A 109 1.19 -15.02 4.68
CA TYR A 109 0.44 -15.68 5.74
C TYR A 109 -0.30 -16.88 5.15
N LEU A 110 0.15 -18.08 5.52
CA LEU A 110 -0.45 -19.33 5.07
C LEU A 110 -0.93 -20.15 6.26
N PRO A 111 -2.05 -20.89 6.14
CA PRO A 111 -2.46 -21.85 7.16
C PRO A 111 -1.36 -22.86 7.51
N TYR A 112 -0.52 -23.23 6.53
CA TYR A 112 0.63 -24.11 6.74
C TYR A 112 1.70 -23.52 7.68
N LEU A 113 1.88 -22.19 7.68
CA LEU A 113 2.79 -21.51 8.61
C LEU A 113 2.19 -21.42 10.02
N GLN A 114 0.86 -21.24 10.12
CA GLN A 114 0.16 -21.19 11.41
C GLN A 114 0.15 -22.54 12.11
N ASN A 115 -0.05 -23.62 11.35
CA ASN A 115 -0.11 -24.99 11.86
C ASN A 115 1.24 -25.71 11.74
N TRP A 116 2.34 -24.96 11.74
CA TRP A 116 3.69 -25.52 11.57
C TRP A 116 4.04 -26.47 12.71
N SER A 117 4.34 -27.72 12.37
CA SER A 117 4.67 -28.76 13.33
C SER A 117 5.72 -29.71 12.76
N HIS A 118 6.95 -29.64 13.27
CA HIS A 118 8.01 -30.59 12.91
C HIS A 118 7.71 -31.98 13.52
N PRO A 119 7.88 -33.09 12.80
CA PRO A 119 8.49 -33.24 11.46
C PRO A 119 7.49 -33.21 10.28
N LYS A 120 6.20 -32.97 10.52
CA LYS A 120 5.16 -32.95 9.47
C LYS A 120 5.32 -31.77 8.51
N SER A 121 5.71 -30.62 9.04
CA SER A 121 5.95 -29.39 8.29
C SER A 121 7.39 -29.29 7.83
N THR A 122 7.59 -29.04 6.52
CA THR A 122 8.91 -28.89 5.89
C THR A 122 8.94 -27.67 4.97
N LEU A 123 10.13 -27.13 4.69
CA LEU A 123 10.33 -26.04 3.74
C LEU A 123 9.89 -26.41 2.31
N ILE A 124 10.11 -27.66 1.90
CA ILE A 124 9.62 -28.16 0.61
C ILE A 124 8.09 -28.18 0.60
N GLY A 125 7.47 -28.65 1.68
CA GLY A 125 6.01 -28.63 1.84
C GLY A 125 5.46 -27.20 1.80
N LEU A 126 6.13 -26.26 2.47
CA LEU A 126 5.78 -24.85 2.45
C LEU A 126 5.85 -24.25 1.04
N ILE A 127 6.91 -24.53 0.28
CA ILE A 127 7.04 -24.04 -1.11
C ILE A 127 5.93 -24.63 -1.99
N LYS A 128 5.57 -25.91 -1.81
CA LYS A 128 4.44 -26.52 -2.54
C LYS A 128 3.11 -25.86 -2.19
N GLU A 129 2.86 -25.59 -0.91
CA GLU A 129 1.65 -24.88 -0.48
C GLU A 129 1.61 -23.45 -1.03
N MET A 130 2.75 -22.74 -1.03
CA MET A 130 2.87 -21.42 -1.64
C MET A 130 2.52 -21.46 -3.13
N ILE A 131 3.06 -22.42 -3.88
CA ILE A 131 2.74 -22.58 -5.31
C ILE A 131 1.24 -22.80 -5.48
N ALA A 132 0.64 -23.75 -4.77
CA ALA A 132 -0.79 -24.04 -4.87
C ALA A 132 -1.66 -22.80 -4.59
N LYS A 133 -1.31 -22.02 -3.56
CA LYS A 133 -2.06 -20.81 -3.20
C LYS A 133 -1.85 -19.66 -4.17
N PHE A 134 -0.64 -19.52 -4.72
CA PHE A 134 -0.34 -18.50 -5.74
C PHE A 134 -0.92 -18.85 -7.11
N GLU A 135 -1.20 -20.13 -7.39
CA GLU A 135 -1.95 -20.57 -8.57
C GLU A 135 -3.46 -20.28 -8.46
N GLU A 136 -4.01 -20.20 -7.24
CA GLU A 136 -5.39 -19.73 -7.01
C GLU A 136 -5.50 -18.21 -7.13
N GLU A 137 -4.58 -17.48 -6.48
CA GLU A 137 -4.56 -16.01 -6.41
C GLU A 137 -3.13 -15.49 -6.57
N LEU A 138 -2.84 -14.83 -7.70
CA LEU A 138 -1.50 -14.30 -7.94
C LEU A 138 -1.16 -13.18 -6.93
N PRO A 139 -0.06 -13.33 -6.18
CA PRO A 139 0.33 -12.36 -5.16
C PRO A 139 1.04 -11.13 -5.73
N LEU A 140 1.38 -11.14 -7.02
CA LEU A 140 2.08 -10.05 -7.72
C LEU A 140 1.38 -9.73 -9.04
N TYR A 141 1.39 -8.46 -9.41
CA TYR A 141 0.97 -7.99 -10.73
C TYR A 141 2.11 -7.23 -11.42
N SER A 142 2.12 -7.24 -12.74
CA SER A 142 3.11 -6.46 -13.52
C SER A 142 2.68 -5.00 -13.60
N LEU A 143 3.61 -4.09 -13.35
CA LEU A 143 3.46 -2.66 -13.57
C LEU A 143 3.87 -2.32 -15.00
N SER A 144 3.17 -1.36 -15.61
CA SER A 144 3.64 -0.73 -16.84
C SER A 144 4.95 0.02 -16.56
N SER A 145 5.78 0.25 -17.59
CA SER A 145 7.05 0.98 -17.42
C SER A 145 6.86 2.38 -16.83
N SER A 146 5.72 3.04 -17.12
CA SER A 146 5.36 4.33 -16.51
C SER A 146 4.99 4.21 -15.04
N ASP A 147 4.33 3.13 -14.62
CA ASP A 147 3.90 2.95 -13.23
C ASP A 147 5.04 2.46 -12.34
N ALA A 148 5.95 1.66 -12.89
CA ALA A 148 7.19 1.25 -12.21
C ALA A 148 8.09 2.44 -11.86
N ALA A 149 8.20 3.42 -12.77
CA ALA A 149 8.94 4.66 -12.55
C ALA A 149 8.32 5.49 -11.41
N ARG A 150 6.99 5.65 -11.43
CA ARG A 150 6.24 6.36 -10.38
C ARG A 150 6.34 5.67 -9.02
N GLN A 151 6.25 4.34 -8.98
CA GLN A 151 6.38 3.58 -7.73
C GLN A 151 7.79 3.71 -7.15
N SER A 152 8.82 3.65 -8.00
CA SER A 152 10.21 3.83 -7.57
C SER A 152 10.46 5.25 -7.04
N GLU A 153 9.89 6.26 -7.70
CA GLU A 153 9.94 7.64 -7.26
C GLU A 153 9.24 7.82 -5.91
N LEU A 154 8.01 7.32 -5.75
CA LEU A 154 7.25 7.32 -4.48
C LEU A 154 7.99 6.62 -3.34
N LEU A 155 8.53 5.42 -3.59
CA LEU A 155 9.30 4.69 -2.59
C LEU A 155 10.58 5.44 -2.19
N SER A 156 11.22 6.14 -3.13
CA SER A 156 12.38 7.00 -2.84
C SER A 156 12.00 8.22 -2.00
N TYR A 157 10.83 8.83 -2.25
CA TYR A 157 10.32 9.92 -1.42
C TYR A 157 9.96 9.44 -0.01
N ILE A 158 9.29 8.29 0.12
CA ILE A 158 8.94 7.71 1.42
C ILE A 158 10.22 7.37 2.19
N ALA A 159 11.24 6.80 1.55
CA ALA A 159 12.54 6.52 2.17
C ALA A 159 13.21 7.80 2.69
N LYS A 160 13.25 8.87 1.88
CA LYS A 160 13.81 10.17 2.28
C LYS A 160 13.06 10.79 3.47
N ILE A 161 11.73 10.66 3.51
CA ILE A 161 10.92 11.12 4.65
C ILE A 161 11.18 10.28 5.90
N THR A 162 11.40 8.97 5.74
CA THR A 162 11.66 8.05 6.84
C THR A 162 13.09 8.21 7.41
N GLU A 163 14.04 8.68 6.61
CA GLU A 163 15.44 8.93 7.00
C GLU A 163 15.70 10.33 7.57
N GLY A 164 14.69 11.22 7.60
CA GLY A 164 14.79 12.50 8.31
C GLY A 164 15.75 13.53 7.70
N GLU A 165 16.09 13.41 6.41
CA GLU A 165 16.85 14.45 5.71
C GLU A 165 15.95 15.66 5.39
N THR A 166 16.02 16.67 6.25
CA THR A 166 15.45 18.00 6.02
C THR A 166 16.47 18.87 5.28
N ASP A 167 16.79 18.56 4.03
CA ASP A 167 17.65 19.47 3.25
C ASP A 167 16.84 20.56 2.55
N MET A 168 16.55 21.62 3.33
CA MET A 168 16.35 22.95 2.80
C MET A 168 17.66 23.43 2.15
N LYS A 169 17.78 23.29 0.82
CA LYS A 169 18.31 24.31 -0.11
C LYS A 169 18.63 23.71 -1.48
N SER A 170 17.84 24.07 -2.48
CA SER A 170 18.40 24.57 -3.75
C SER A 170 17.30 25.23 -4.58
N ARG A 171 17.26 26.56 -4.52
CA ARG A 171 16.49 27.41 -5.45
C ARG A 171 17.49 28.21 -6.27
N SER A 172 17.55 27.94 -7.58
CA SER A 172 18.11 28.79 -8.65
C SER A 172 18.19 27.90 -9.90
N LYS A 173 17.64 28.19 -11.07
CA LYS A 173 17.06 29.38 -11.70
C LYS A 173 16.39 28.86 -12.98
N ILE A 174 15.26 29.45 -13.40
CA ILE A 174 14.96 29.96 -14.75
C ILE A 174 13.56 30.59 -14.67
N GLY A 175 13.44 31.80 -15.20
CA GLY A 175 12.35 32.72 -14.91
C GLY A 175 10.99 32.36 -15.49
N GLY A 176 9.97 32.64 -14.70
CA GLY A 176 8.54 32.62 -15.01
C GLY A 176 7.81 32.96 -13.71
N LYS A 177 6.84 33.88 -13.75
CA LYS A 177 6.16 34.50 -12.59
C LYS A 177 5.86 33.50 -11.45
N ASN A 178 6.34 33.81 -10.24
CA ASN A 178 6.02 33.09 -9.00
C ASN A 178 4.54 33.33 -8.64
N GLU A 179 3.69 32.33 -8.82
CA GLU A 179 2.60 32.05 -7.88
C GLU A 179 3.13 30.96 -6.93
N GLY A 180 3.10 31.22 -5.62
CA GLY A 180 3.57 30.26 -4.62
C GLY A 180 2.77 28.97 -4.70
N CYS A 181 3.44 27.82 -4.71
CA CYS A 181 2.79 26.52 -4.71
C CYS A 181 2.20 26.25 -3.32
N PHE A 182 1.01 26.79 -3.04
CA PHE A 182 0.27 26.51 -1.82
C PHE A 182 -0.17 25.03 -1.80
N ASN A 183 0.03 24.35 -0.67
CA ASN A 183 -0.53 23.03 -0.41
C ASN A 183 -2.02 23.18 -0.10
N LYS A 184 -2.82 23.20 -1.17
CA LYS A 184 -4.28 23.31 -1.07
C LYS A 184 -4.93 21.93 -1.07
N ILE A 185 -5.81 21.69 -0.10
CA ILE A 185 -6.61 20.46 0.02
C ILE A 185 -8.08 20.83 -0.10
N THR A 186 -8.82 20.12 -0.95
CA THR A 186 -10.28 20.24 -1.02
C THR A 186 -10.93 19.01 -0.40
N VAL A 187 -11.92 19.20 0.46
CA VAL A 187 -12.78 18.16 1.01
C VAL A 187 -14.18 18.35 0.44
N VAL A 188 -14.77 17.31 -0.14
CA VAL A 188 -16.08 17.32 -0.78
C VAL A 188 -17.07 16.56 0.07
N GLY A 189 -18.04 17.28 0.61
CA GLY A 189 -19.09 16.78 1.49
C GLY A 189 -18.99 17.36 2.90
N ALA A 190 -20.02 18.09 3.32
CA ALA A 190 -20.10 18.74 4.64
C ALA A 190 -20.72 17.87 5.75
N GLY A 191 -20.74 16.54 5.58
CA GLY A 191 -21.17 15.61 6.63
C GLY A 191 -20.11 15.44 7.73
N ASP A 192 -20.45 14.71 8.79
CA ASP A 192 -19.59 14.53 9.98
C ASP A 192 -18.15 14.10 9.63
N LEU A 193 -18.00 13.20 8.66
CA LEU A 193 -16.69 12.75 8.19
C LEU A 193 -15.89 13.87 7.50
N GLY A 194 -16.54 14.68 6.66
CA GLY A 194 -15.90 15.79 5.96
C GLY A 194 -15.45 16.89 6.92
N ILE A 195 -16.29 17.23 7.91
CA ILE A 195 -15.95 18.20 8.97
C ILE A 195 -14.79 17.69 9.82
N ALA A 196 -14.82 16.41 10.22
CA ALA A 196 -13.71 15.79 10.95
C ALA A 196 -12.40 15.80 10.13
N CYS A 197 -12.47 15.55 8.82
CA CYS A 197 -11.31 15.67 7.93
C CYS A 197 -10.76 17.09 7.88
N VAL A 198 -11.60 18.11 7.71
CA VAL A 198 -11.17 19.52 7.69
C VAL A 198 -10.50 19.91 9.00
N LEU A 199 -11.12 19.58 10.14
CA LEU A 199 -10.55 19.85 11.46
C LEU A 199 -9.22 19.12 11.68
N ALA A 200 -9.09 17.86 11.23
CA ALA A 200 -7.86 17.10 11.35
C ALA A 200 -6.73 17.67 10.48
N VAL A 201 -7.05 18.14 9.27
CA VAL A 201 -6.07 18.80 8.38
C VAL A 201 -5.62 20.13 8.97
N ALA A 202 -6.56 20.95 9.45
CA ALA A 202 -6.27 22.23 10.09
C ALA A 202 -5.45 22.06 11.37
N ALA A 203 -5.80 21.09 12.24
CA ALA A 203 -5.09 20.84 13.49
C ALA A 203 -3.66 20.31 13.30
N LYS A 204 -3.39 19.64 12.17
CA LYS A 204 -2.06 19.10 11.84
C LYS A 204 -1.18 20.06 11.03
N ASP A 205 -1.73 21.21 10.61
CA ASP A 205 -1.03 22.22 9.81
C ASP A 205 -0.35 21.65 8.54
N VAL A 206 -1.01 20.68 7.89
CA VAL A 206 -0.46 19.98 6.70
C VAL A 206 -0.79 20.67 5.39
N ALA A 207 -1.65 21.69 5.42
CA ALA A 207 -2.15 22.40 4.25
C ALA A 207 -2.16 23.91 4.50
N ASP A 208 -1.66 24.67 3.53
CA ASP A 208 -1.71 26.14 3.57
C ASP A 208 -3.14 26.68 3.40
N LYS A 209 -4.00 25.89 2.75
CA LYS A 209 -5.41 26.22 2.53
C LYS A 209 -6.26 24.97 2.43
N VAL A 210 -7.38 24.95 3.12
CA VAL A 210 -8.38 23.87 3.07
C VAL A 210 -9.68 24.44 2.52
N VAL A 211 -10.27 23.76 1.54
CA VAL A 211 -11.57 24.13 0.98
C VAL A 211 -12.57 23.03 1.31
N LEU A 212 -13.69 23.37 1.94
CA LEU A 212 -14.81 22.47 2.14
C LEU A 212 -15.89 22.78 1.09
N LEU A 213 -16.10 21.83 0.18
CA LEU A 213 -17.19 21.86 -0.79
C LEU A 213 -18.46 21.24 -0.20
N ASP A 214 -19.43 22.08 0.13
CA ASP A 214 -20.75 21.66 0.58
C ASP A 214 -21.72 21.56 -0.60
N LEU A 215 -21.88 20.35 -1.13
CA LEU A 215 -22.80 20.03 -2.22
C LEU A 215 -24.22 19.69 -1.73
N SER A 216 -24.50 19.80 -0.43
CA SER A 216 -25.82 19.46 0.11
C SER A 216 -26.84 20.59 -0.09
N GLU A 217 -28.03 20.25 -0.59
CA GLU A 217 -29.14 21.21 -0.76
C GLU A 217 -29.93 21.45 0.55
N GLY A 218 -29.73 20.62 1.59
CA GLY A 218 -30.36 20.82 2.90
C GLY A 218 -29.88 19.89 4.03
N ALA A 219 -30.02 20.38 5.26
CA ALA A 219 -29.84 19.73 6.58
C ALA A 219 -28.42 19.50 7.16
N ALA A 220 -27.32 19.67 6.43
CA ALA A 220 -25.95 19.60 7.02
C ALA A 220 -25.46 20.95 7.58
N LYS A 221 -26.35 21.75 8.19
CA LYS A 221 -26.01 23.11 8.67
C LYS A 221 -25.14 23.11 9.93
N GLY A 222 -25.17 22.07 10.75
CA GLY A 222 -24.48 22.07 12.05
C GLY A 222 -22.96 22.14 11.93
N GLY A 223 -22.36 21.24 11.16
CA GLY A 223 -20.90 21.13 11.08
C GLY A 223 -20.21 22.27 10.34
N THR A 224 -20.85 22.86 9.33
CA THR A 224 -20.33 24.07 8.66
C THR A 224 -20.46 25.30 9.54
N MET A 225 -21.55 25.43 10.31
CA MET A 225 -21.68 26.48 11.33
C MET A 225 -20.61 26.37 12.40
N ASP A 226 -20.24 25.16 12.83
CA ASP A 226 -19.15 24.97 13.78
C ASP A 226 -17.81 25.50 13.22
N LEU A 227 -17.47 25.19 11.97
CA LEU A 227 -16.24 25.71 11.33
C LEU A 227 -16.22 27.24 11.25
N GLU A 228 -17.37 27.87 10.99
CA GLU A 228 -17.51 29.33 10.98
C GLU A 228 -17.40 29.93 12.39
N ILE A 229 -18.04 29.30 13.40
CA ILE A 229 -18.00 29.73 14.81
C ILE A 229 -16.58 29.63 15.37
N PHE A 230 -15.88 28.53 15.08
CA PHE A 230 -14.51 28.31 15.54
C PHE A 230 -13.47 29.13 14.76
N ALA A 231 -13.89 29.86 13.71
CA ALA A 231 -13.04 30.71 12.88
C ALA A 231 -11.73 30.00 12.50
N VAL A 232 -11.84 28.74 12.05
CA VAL A 232 -10.68 27.89 11.82
C VAL A 232 -9.81 28.54 10.74
N PRO A 233 -8.53 28.83 11.03
CA PRO A 233 -7.67 29.53 10.08
C PRO A 233 -7.48 28.69 8.82
N ASN A 234 -7.35 29.35 7.67
CA ASN A 234 -7.06 28.74 6.38
C ASN A 234 -8.16 27.80 5.82
N VAL A 235 -9.37 27.79 6.40
CA VAL A 235 -10.52 27.05 5.90
C VAL A 235 -11.46 27.97 5.12
N GLU A 236 -11.81 27.57 3.89
CA GLU A 236 -12.81 28.21 3.05
C GLU A 236 -13.97 27.25 2.81
N ILE A 237 -15.21 27.69 3.08
CA ILE A 237 -16.42 26.92 2.78
C ILE A 237 -17.02 27.47 1.49
N SER A 238 -17.26 26.61 0.51
CA SER A 238 -17.81 26.99 -0.79
C SER A 238 -18.77 25.94 -1.30
N LYS A 239 -19.67 26.34 -2.19
CA LYS A 239 -20.55 25.42 -2.94
C LYS A 239 -20.10 25.24 -4.39
N ASP A 240 -19.19 26.09 -4.86
CA ASP A 240 -18.76 26.14 -6.23
C ASP A 240 -17.48 25.34 -6.44
N PHE A 241 -17.48 24.45 -7.43
CA PHE A 241 -16.29 23.65 -7.77
C PHE A 241 -15.07 24.50 -8.18
N SER A 242 -15.27 25.75 -8.60
CA SER A 242 -14.17 26.68 -8.92
C SER A 242 -13.27 26.96 -7.71
N SER A 243 -13.81 26.91 -6.49
CA SER A 243 -13.03 27.05 -5.27
C SER A 243 -12.05 25.89 -5.05
N SER A 244 -12.26 24.74 -5.70
CA SER A 244 -11.34 23.59 -5.65
C SER A 244 -10.11 23.73 -6.54
N ALA A 245 -10.00 24.79 -7.37
CA ALA A 245 -8.91 24.95 -8.32
C ALA A 245 -7.52 24.84 -7.67
N ASP A 246 -6.58 24.22 -8.39
CA ASP A 246 -5.19 24.01 -8.01
C ASP A 246 -4.99 23.24 -6.68
N SER A 247 -5.95 22.37 -6.32
CA SER A 247 -5.79 21.48 -5.17
C SER A 247 -4.81 20.36 -5.48
N LYS A 248 -3.92 20.03 -4.53
CA LYS A 248 -3.02 18.88 -4.65
C LYS A 248 -3.71 17.57 -4.26
N VAL A 249 -4.64 17.66 -3.31
CA VAL A 249 -5.43 16.54 -2.82
C VAL A 249 -6.89 16.93 -2.77
N VAL A 250 -7.76 16.06 -3.26
CA VAL A 250 -9.21 16.19 -3.14
C VAL A 250 -9.74 14.98 -2.40
N VAL A 251 -10.39 15.19 -1.27
CA VAL A 251 -10.98 14.14 -0.43
C VAL A 251 -12.49 14.09 -0.68
N LEU A 252 -13.02 12.96 -1.14
CA LEU A 252 -14.45 12.74 -1.33
C LEU A 252 -15.01 12.01 -0.10
N THR A 253 -15.88 12.69 0.65
CA THR A 253 -16.60 12.11 1.81
C THR A 253 -18.10 12.02 1.58
N VAL A 254 -18.56 12.35 0.37
CA VAL A 254 -19.96 12.28 -0.06
C VAL A 254 -20.42 10.83 -0.24
N ASN A 255 -21.64 10.55 0.22
CA ASN A 255 -22.31 9.26 0.03
C ASN A 255 -23.83 9.49 -0.03
N SER A 256 -24.49 8.85 -0.98
CA SER A 256 -25.95 8.80 -1.11
C SER A 256 -26.48 7.54 -0.43
N LEU A 257 -26.87 7.69 0.83
CA LEU A 257 -27.51 6.65 1.66
C LEU A 257 -29.05 6.80 1.70
N GLY A 258 -29.67 7.47 0.73
CA GLY A 258 -31.09 7.89 0.75
C GLY A 258 -32.13 6.76 0.85
N ASN A 259 -33.29 6.91 0.20
CA ASN A 259 -34.41 5.94 0.27
C ASN A 259 -34.15 4.59 -0.44
N ALA A 260 -32.91 4.17 -0.60
CA ALA A 260 -32.50 2.97 -1.31
C ALA A 260 -33.00 1.71 -0.58
N GLN A 261 -33.69 0.84 -1.32
CA GLN A 261 -34.26 -0.41 -0.79
C GLN A 261 -33.25 -1.56 -0.83
N THR A 262 -32.28 -1.50 -1.77
CA THR A 262 -31.28 -2.57 -1.95
C THR A 262 -29.84 -2.04 -1.97
N TYR A 263 -28.89 -2.92 -1.67
CA TYR A 263 -27.45 -2.61 -1.72
C TYR A 263 -26.98 -2.16 -3.11
N LEU A 264 -27.56 -2.73 -4.18
CA LEU A 264 -27.24 -2.33 -5.55
C LEU A 264 -27.71 -0.91 -5.86
N ASP A 265 -28.85 -0.49 -5.32
CA ASP A 265 -29.34 0.89 -5.48
C ASP A 265 -28.40 1.90 -4.81
N VAL A 266 -27.82 1.54 -3.66
CA VAL A 266 -26.82 2.36 -2.96
C VAL A 266 -25.55 2.51 -3.80
N ILE A 267 -25.05 1.42 -4.40
CA ILE A 267 -23.89 1.48 -5.30
C ILE A 267 -24.21 2.35 -6.51
N GLN A 268 -25.34 2.11 -7.18
CA GLN A 268 -25.71 2.84 -8.39
C GLN A 268 -25.87 4.33 -8.13
N SER A 269 -26.55 4.69 -7.03
CA SER A 269 -26.71 6.09 -6.61
C SER A 269 -25.37 6.77 -6.34
N ASN A 270 -24.43 6.07 -5.70
CA ASN A 270 -23.09 6.60 -5.47
C ASN A 270 -22.27 6.73 -6.76
N VAL A 271 -22.38 5.79 -7.69
CA VAL A 271 -21.74 5.88 -9.01
C VAL A 271 -22.23 7.11 -9.78
N ASP A 272 -23.55 7.36 -9.77
CA ASP A 272 -24.13 8.53 -10.45
C ASP A 272 -23.73 9.85 -9.78
N LEU A 273 -23.65 9.87 -8.44
CA LEU A 273 -23.14 11.01 -7.69
C LEU A 273 -21.67 11.31 -8.03
N PHE A 274 -20.81 10.29 -8.06
CA PHE A 274 -19.40 10.44 -8.43
C PHE A 274 -19.22 10.86 -9.89
N ARG A 275 -20.06 10.37 -10.81
CA ARG A 275 -20.06 10.76 -12.22
C ARG A 275 -20.31 12.26 -12.39
N GLY A 276 -21.07 12.90 -11.51
CA GLY A 276 -21.27 14.36 -11.52
C GLY A 276 -20.08 15.15 -10.96
N ILE A 277 -19.48 14.65 -9.87
CA ILE A 277 -18.46 15.38 -9.10
C ILE A 277 -17.07 15.27 -9.71
N ILE A 278 -16.67 14.06 -10.09
CA ILE A 278 -15.30 13.75 -10.54
C ILE A 278 -14.89 14.61 -11.75
N PRO A 279 -15.71 14.74 -12.81
CA PRO A 279 -15.33 15.56 -13.97
C PRO A 279 -15.19 17.04 -13.63
N ALA A 280 -16.06 17.56 -12.76
CA ALA A 280 -16.02 18.96 -12.33
C ALA A 280 -14.74 19.26 -11.54
N VAL A 281 -14.39 18.40 -10.58
CA VAL A 281 -13.15 18.52 -9.79
C VAL A 281 -11.92 18.37 -10.69
N SER A 282 -11.92 17.39 -11.59
CA SER A 282 -10.81 17.13 -12.53
C SER A 282 -10.56 18.31 -13.47
N HIS A 283 -11.62 19.02 -13.89
CA HIS A 283 -11.50 20.22 -14.72
C HIS A 283 -10.72 21.34 -14.01
N TYR A 284 -11.01 21.60 -12.74
CA TYR A 284 -10.36 22.67 -11.96
C TYR A 284 -9.03 22.24 -11.33
N SER A 285 -8.83 20.96 -11.06
CA SER A 285 -7.63 20.41 -10.42
C SER A 285 -7.10 19.19 -11.18
N GLN A 286 -6.48 19.46 -12.32
CA GLN A 286 -6.03 18.42 -13.27
C GLN A 286 -4.91 17.52 -12.72
N ASN A 287 -4.16 17.98 -11.70
CA ASN A 287 -3.04 17.25 -11.09
C ASN A 287 -3.34 16.79 -9.65
N ALA A 288 -4.61 16.82 -9.22
CA ALA A 288 -4.99 16.41 -7.87
C ALA A 288 -4.96 14.88 -7.70
N VAL A 289 -4.53 14.45 -6.52
CA VAL A 289 -4.79 13.09 -6.03
C VAL A 289 -6.19 13.04 -5.43
N LEU A 290 -7.03 12.12 -5.90
CA LEU A 290 -8.37 11.91 -5.37
C LEU A 290 -8.37 10.81 -4.30
N LEU A 291 -8.83 11.14 -3.10
CA LEU A 291 -8.96 10.22 -1.98
C LEU A 291 -10.45 10.03 -1.66
N VAL A 292 -11.00 8.84 -1.91
CA VAL A 292 -12.39 8.53 -1.53
C VAL A 292 -12.41 7.92 -0.13
N ALA A 293 -13.13 8.56 0.79
CA ALA A 293 -13.33 8.09 2.16
C ALA A 293 -14.82 7.88 2.41
N SER A 294 -15.27 6.62 2.37
CA SER A 294 -16.66 6.22 2.63
C SER A 294 -16.80 5.43 3.94
N HIS A 295 -18.00 5.43 4.51
CA HIS A 295 -18.33 4.92 5.85
C HIS A 295 -18.01 3.41 6.03
N PRO A 296 -17.63 2.95 7.23
CA PRO A 296 -17.35 1.53 7.49
C PRO A 296 -18.59 0.66 7.27
N GLY A 297 -18.47 -0.28 6.34
CA GLY A 297 -19.57 -1.10 5.81
C GLY A 297 -19.54 -1.17 4.27
N MET A 298 -18.96 -0.15 3.64
CA MET A 298 -18.61 -0.13 2.22
C MET A 298 -17.20 0.45 2.09
N LEU A 299 -16.19 -0.37 2.35
CA LEU A 299 -14.79 -0.03 2.08
C LEU A 299 -14.59 0.02 0.57
N VAL A 300 -14.79 1.19 -0.03
CA VAL A 300 -14.20 1.53 -1.33
C VAL A 300 -13.19 2.64 -1.07
N LEU A 301 -11.96 2.25 -0.70
CA LEU A 301 -10.82 3.16 -0.74
C LEU A 301 -10.39 3.26 -2.20
N CYS A 302 -11.02 4.17 -2.94
CA CYS A 302 -10.64 4.45 -4.32
C CYS A 302 -9.57 5.54 -4.30
N ILE A 303 -8.31 5.19 -4.57
CA ILE A 303 -7.26 6.15 -4.89
C ILE A 303 -7.31 6.34 -6.41
N MET A 304 -7.92 7.43 -6.86
CA MET A 304 -7.98 7.74 -8.29
C MET A 304 -6.89 8.75 -8.62
N PHE A 305 -5.90 8.31 -9.39
CA PHE A 305 -4.94 9.22 -10.02
C PHE A 305 -5.60 9.82 -11.25
N CYS A 306 -5.62 11.16 -11.33
CA CYS A 306 -5.98 11.86 -12.55
C CYS A 306 -4.71 12.21 -13.33
N PRO A 307 -4.29 11.41 -14.32
CA PRO A 307 -3.54 11.94 -15.45
C PRO A 307 -4.56 12.16 -16.58
N SER A 308 -4.58 13.36 -17.15
CA SER A 308 -5.31 13.65 -18.40
C SER A 308 -5.00 12.63 -19.51
N PRO A 309 -5.86 12.47 -20.53
CA PRO A 309 -7.29 12.18 -20.50
C PRO A 309 -7.49 10.65 -20.60
N GLY A 310 -7.87 10.01 -19.49
CA GLY A 310 -8.15 8.59 -19.46
C GLY A 310 -8.64 8.21 -18.07
N PHE A 311 -9.93 8.44 -17.81
CA PHE A 311 -10.56 8.08 -16.55
C PHE A 311 -10.50 6.56 -16.36
N PHE A 312 -9.57 6.08 -15.53
CA PHE A 312 -9.57 4.70 -15.07
C PHE A 312 -10.27 4.65 -13.70
N PHE A 313 -11.51 4.17 -13.72
CA PHE A 313 -12.22 3.72 -12.52
C PHE A 313 -11.61 2.38 -12.10
N ALA A 314 -10.78 2.37 -11.06
CA ALA A 314 -10.37 1.13 -10.40
C ALA A 314 -11.15 1.02 -9.08
N LEU A 315 -12.33 0.39 -9.13
CA LEU A 315 -12.98 -0.13 -7.92
C LEU A 315 -12.08 -1.25 -7.38
N PHE A 316 -11.46 -1.03 -6.22
CA PHE A 316 -10.85 -2.09 -5.40
C PHE A 316 -11.88 -2.62 -4.40
#